data_AF-A0A7W6E7U7-F1
#
_entry.id   AF-A0A7W6E7U7-F1
#
_cell.length_a   1.000
_cell.length_b   1.000
_cell.length_c   1.000
_cell.angle_alpha   90.00
_cell.angle_beta   90.00
_cell.angle_gamma   90.00
#
_symmetry.space_group_name_H-M   'P 1'
#
loop_
_entity.id
_entity.type
_entity.pdbx_description
1 polymer ?
#
loop_
_entity_poly.entity_id
_entity_poly.type
_entity_poly.pdbx_seq_one_letter_code
_entity_poly.pdbx_strand_id
1 'polypeptide(L)'
;MSYQTTFPDLLTAAQPAVQEELGLPTPVPATQKQIDYATSLAEKTHSRLPKGITQDRARLSKWIDAHKPAPSAFNEYPSSKQVGFAERIARLKRTAVPPECFRDRTLMSRWIDSNKPR
;
A
#
# COMPACT_ATOMS: atom_id res chain seq x y z
N MET A 1 -55.89 -47.68 27.22
CA MET A 1 -55.75 -46.35 27.84
C MET A 1 -54.79 -45.54 27.00
N SER A 2 -55.33 -44.82 26.03
CA SER A 2 -54.59 -44.02 25.05
C SER A 2 -54.55 -42.57 25.53
N TYR A 3 -53.39 -42.13 26.01
CA TYR A 3 -53.19 -40.74 26.39
C TYR A 3 -52.49 -40.01 25.23
N GLN A 4 -53.27 -39.17 24.57
CA GLN A 4 -52.82 -38.19 23.58
C GLN A 4 -51.89 -37.19 24.28
N THR A 5 -50.65 -37.06 23.82
CA THR A 5 -49.76 -35.96 24.18
C THR A 5 -50.10 -34.75 23.31
N THR A 6 -50.89 -33.82 23.86
CA THR A 6 -51.06 -32.48 23.28
C THR A 6 -49.91 -31.60 23.77
N PHE A 7 -48.90 -31.38 22.92
CA PHE A 7 -47.93 -30.31 23.15
C PHE A 7 -48.54 -29.01 22.62
N PRO A 8 -48.76 -27.99 23.46
CA PRO A 8 -49.21 -26.70 22.98
C PRO A 8 -48.10 -26.07 22.15
N ASP A 9 -48.50 -25.63 20.96
CA ASP A 9 -47.72 -24.90 19.98
C ASP A 9 -47.10 -23.64 20.61
N LEU A 10 -45.83 -23.72 21.00
CA LEU A 10 -45.02 -22.60 21.48
C LEU A 10 -44.29 -21.89 20.31
N LEU A 11 -44.80 -21.98 19.08
CA LEU A 11 -44.38 -21.15 17.95
C LEU A 11 -45.26 -19.90 17.81
N THR A 12 -45.52 -19.22 18.93
CA THR A 12 -46.01 -17.84 18.92
C THR A 12 -44.83 -16.89 18.80
N ALA A 13 -44.64 -16.42 17.57
CA ALA A 13 -44.11 -15.11 17.17
C ALA A 13 -43.31 -14.33 18.23
N ALA A 14 -42.07 -14.75 18.48
CA ALA A 14 -41.04 -13.85 18.96
C ALA A 14 -40.19 -13.47 17.74
N GLN A 15 -40.40 -12.22 17.29
CA GLN A 15 -39.50 -11.34 16.55
C GLN A 15 -38.20 -11.99 16.07
N PRO A 16 -37.79 -11.84 14.79
CA PRO A 16 -36.39 -12.04 14.48
C PRO A 16 -35.66 -10.97 15.30
N ALA A 17 -35.08 -11.39 16.42
CA ALA A 17 -34.00 -10.66 17.05
C ALA A 17 -33.08 -10.37 15.89
N VAL A 18 -32.99 -9.07 15.55
CA VAL A 18 -31.91 -8.53 14.74
C VAL A 18 -30.67 -9.18 15.29
N GLN A 19 -30.22 -10.22 14.58
CA GLN A 19 -28.90 -10.76 14.76
C GLN A 19 -28.05 -9.52 14.54
N GLU A 20 -27.51 -8.98 15.63
CA GLU A 20 -26.28 -8.23 15.59
C GLU A 20 -25.29 -9.20 14.96
N GLU A 21 -25.34 -9.23 13.61
CA GLU A 21 -24.30 -9.63 12.71
C GLU A 21 -23.06 -8.94 13.29
N LEU A 22 -22.34 -9.71 14.11
CA LEU A 22 -20.96 -9.45 14.46
C LEU A 22 -20.31 -9.09 13.14
N GLY A 23 -20.13 -7.79 12.91
CA GLY A 23 -19.64 -7.22 11.67
C GLY A 23 -18.20 -7.65 11.47
N LEU A 24 -18.02 -8.92 11.15
CA LEU A 24 -16.79 -9.50 10.69
C LEU A 24 -16.50 -8.73 9.42
N PRO A 25 -15.39 -7.96 9.35
CA PRO A 25 -15.07 -7.19 8.17
C PRO A 25 -15.01 -8.18 7.01
N THR A 26 -15.98 -8.09 6.10
CA THR A 26 -15.98 -8.93 4.91
C THR A 26 -14.67 -8.62 4.17
N PRO A 27 -13.82 -9.62 3.95
CA PRO A 27 -12.52 -9.39 3.34
C PRO A 27 -12.78 -8.90 1.91
N VAL A 28 -12.51 -7.63 1.68
CA VAL A 28 -12.63 -7.04 0.35
C VAL A 28 -11.56 -7.68 -0.53
N PRO A 29 -11.94 -8.23 -1.70
CA PRO A 29 -10.99 -8.87 -2.58
C PRO A 29 -9.90 -7.89 -3.03
N ALA A 30 -8.67 -8.38 -3.17
CA ALA A 30 -7.56 -7.57 -3.65
C ALA A 30 -7.80 -7.11 -5.09
N THR A 31 -7.41 -5.87 -5.39
CA THR A 31 -7.52 -5.33 -6.75
C THR A 31 -6.49 -6.01 -7.66
N GLN A 32 -6.83 -6.22 -8.94
CA GLN A 32 -5.94 -6.85 -9.93
C GLN A 32 -4.53 -6.21 -9.94
N LYS A 33 -4.43 -4.88 -9.89
CA LYS A 33 -3.16 -4.15 -9.80
C LYS A 33 -2.29 -4.58 -8.60
N GLN A 34 -2.90 -4.88 -7.46
CA GLN A 34 -2.17 -5.32 -6.27
C GLN A 34 -1.69 -6.76 -6.43
N ILE A 35 -2.49 -7.61 -7.09
CA ILE A 35 -2.11 -9.00 -7.40
C ILE A 35 -0.93 -9.02 -8.35
N ASP A 36 -0.99 -8.26 -9.46
CA ASP A 36 0.09 -8.17 -10.45
C ASP A 36 1.38 -7.63 -9.80
N TYR A 37 1.26 -6.59 -8.96
CA TYR A 37 2.40 -6.05 -8.23
C TYR A 37 2.99 -7.07 -7.25
N ALA A 38 2.16 -7.75 -6.47
CA ALA A 38 2.61 -8.78 -5.54
C ALA A 38 3.28 -9.97 -6.23
N THR A 39 2.78 -10.41 -7.39
CA THR A 39 3.40 -11.44 -8.23
C THR A 39 4.78 -10.99 -8.72
N SER A 40 4.89 -9.76 -9.24
CA SER A 40 6.19 -9.23 -9.69
C SER A 40 7.20 -9.08 -8.54
N LEU A 41 6.71 -8.81 -7.32
CA LEU A 41 7.53 -8.70 -6.13
C LEU A 41 7.97 -10.08 -5.63
N ALA A 42 7.07 -11.07 -5.67
CA ALA A 42 7.36 -12.47 -5.36
C ALA A 42 8.48 -13.03 -6.26
N GLU A 43 8.41 -12.75 -7.57
CA GLU A 43 9.44 -13.15 -8.54
C GLU A 43 10.79 -12.48 -8.24
N LYS A 44 10.81 -11.17 -8.01
CA LYS A 44 12.05 -10.42 -7.70
C LYS A 44 12.70 -10.89 -6.41
N THR A 45 11.91 -11.05 -5.34
CA THR A 45 12.39 -11.40 -4.00
C THR A 45 12.49 -12.92 -3.79
N HIS A 46 12.23 -13.73 -4.83
CA HIS A 46 12.22 -15.20 -4.77
C HIS A 46 11.34 -15.76 -3.64
N SER A 47 10.28 -15.02 -3.28
CA SER A 47 9.41 -15.30 -2.15
C SER A 47 8.09 -15.87 -2.66
N ARG A 48 7.62 -16.98 -2.09
CA ARG A 48 6.34 -17.60 -2.52
C ARG A 48 5.15 -16.83 -2.00
N LEU A 49 4.20 -16.52 -2.88
CA LEU A 49 2.94 -15.89 -2.52
C LEU A 49 2.06 -16.89 -1.74
N PRO A 50 1.57 -16.57 -0.53
CA PRO A 50 0.71 -17.47 0.25
C PRO A 50 -0.63 -17.74 -0.47
N LYS A 51 -1.09 -19.00 -0.43
CA LYS A 51 -2.37 -19.39 -1.04
C LYS A 51 -3.53 -18.65 -0.35
N GLY A 52 -4.41 -18.02 -1.14
CA GLY A 52 -5.59 -17.30 -0.64
C GLY A 52 -5.35 -15.85 -0.20
N ILE A 53 -4.13 -15.32 -0.30
CA ILE A 53 -3.83 -13.93 0.09
C ILE A 53 -4.56 -12.89 -0.77
N THR A 54 -4.99 -13.27 -1.97
CA THR A 54 -5.73 -12.42 -2.90
C THR A 54 -7.18 -12.16 -2.47
N GLN A 55 -7.71 -12.96 -1.55
CA GLN A 55 -9.07 -12.80 -1.00
C GLN A 55 -9.17 -11.61 -0.04
N ASP A 56 -8.05 -11.17 0.53
CA ASP A 56 -8.01 -10.10 1.53
C ASP A 56 -6.99 -9.04 1.11
N ARG A 57 -7.53 -7.88 0.67
CA ARG A 57 -6.75 -6.71 0.30
C ARG A 57 -5.79 -6.25 1.40
N ALA A 58 -6.21 -6.29 2.67
CA ALA A 58 -5.39 -5.82 3.78
C ALA A 58 -4.21 -6.77 4.04
N ARG A 59 -4.44 -8.09 3.97
CA ARG A 59 -3.37 -9.09 4.05
C ARG A 59 -2.39 -8.97 2.90
N LEU A 60 -2.87 -8.80 1.67
CA LEU A 60 -2.00 -8.61 0.51
C LEU A 60 -1.15 -7.33 0.63
N SER A 61 -1.74 -6.22 1.07
CA SER A 61 -0.99 -4.98 1.29
C SER A 61 0.08 -5.13 2.36
N LYS A 62 -0.23 -5.74 3.50
CA LYS A 62 0.75 -6.00 4.58
C LYS A 62 1.89 -6.89 4.10
N TRP A 63 1.59 -7.92 3.31
CA TRP A 63 2.61 -8.79 2.72
C TRP A 63 3.51 -8.03 1.75
N ILE A 64 2.91 -7.21 0.88
CA ILE A 64 3.63 -6.32 -0.03
C ILE A 64 4.57 -5.40 0.76
N ASP A 65 4.08 -4.76 1.82
CA ASP A 65 4.88 -3.82 2.62
C ASP A 65 6.05 -4.51 3.33
N ALA A 66 5.87 -5.76 3.78
CA ALA A 66 6.94 -6.56 4.38
C ALA A 66 7.99 -7.06 3.35
N HIS A 67 7.60 -7.27 2.09
CA HIS A 67 8.47 -7.80 1.04
C HIS A 67 8.99 -6.72 0.08
N LYS A 68 8.57 -5.46 0.25
CA LYS A 68 9.14 -4.34 -0.47
C LYS A 68 10.63 -4.26 -0.15
N PRO A 69 11.50 -4.07 -1.15
CA PRO A 69 12.91 -3.88 -0.88
C PRO A 69 13.06 -2.70 0.07
N ALA A 70 13.90 -2.87 1.08
CA ALA A 70 14.20 -1.80 2.02
C ALA A 70 14.61 -0.55 1.23
N PRO A 71 14.16 0.65 1.64
CA PRO A 71 14.61 1.88 1.01
C PRO A 71 16.14 1.89 1.11
N SER A 72 16.80 1.80 -0.04
CA SER A 72 18.24 1.88 -0.11
C SER A 72 18.66 3.25 0.39
N ALA A 73 19.76 3.35 1.15
CA ALA A 73 20.37 4.63 1.52
C ALA A 73 20.64 5.52 0.30
N PHE A 74 20.75 4.92 -0.90
CA PHE A 74 20.90 5.66 -2.15
C PHE A 74 19.64 6.39 -2.64
N ASN A 75 18.47 6.08 -2.08
CA ASN A 75 17.21 6.72 -2.46
C ASN A 75 17.07 8.14 -1.88
N GLU A 76 17.85 8.46 -0.85
CA GLU A 76 17.95 9.81 -0.27
C GLU A 76 18.80 10.73 -1.14
N TYR A 77 19.76 10.19 -1.90
CA TYR A 77 20.56 11.00 -2.82
C TYR A 77 19.74 11.43 -4.05
N PRO A 78 20.01 12.64 -4.59
CA PRO A 78 19.41 13.07 -5.84
C PRO A 78 19.81 12.15 -6.99
N SER A 79 18.87 11.93 -7.91
CA SER A 79 19.15 11.19 -9.15
C SER A 79 20.18 11.94 -10.02
N SER A 80 21.01 11.20 -10.76
CA SER A 80 21.94 11.76 -11.76
C SER A 80 21.24 12.75 -12.72
N LYS A 81 19.99 12.49 -13.10
CA LYS A 81 19.18 13.41 -13.91
C LYS A 81 18.87 14.73 -13.19
N GLN A 82 18.61 14.69 -11.89
CA GLN A 82 18.39 15.89 -11.08
C GLN A 82 19.68 16.70 -10.96
N VAL A 83 20.80 16.02 -10.67
CA VAL A 83 22.12 16.66 -10.59
C VAL A 83 22.47 17.37 -11.91
N GLY A 84 22.36 16.68 -13.05
CA GLY A 84 22.66 17.29 -14.35
C GLY A 84 21.73 18.46 -14.70
N PHE A 85 20.45 18.41 -14.29
CA PHE A 85 19.55 19.54 -14.46
C PHE A 85 19.92 20.72 -13.57
N ALA A 86 20.29 20.46 -12.32
CA ALA A 86 20.75 21.48 -11.38
C ALA A 86 22.05 22.14 -11.87
N GLU A 87 23.01 21.37 -12.35
CA GLU A 87 24.26 21.87 -12.96
C GLU A 87 23.99 22.75 -14.18
N ARG A 88 23.03 22.38 -15.04
CA ARG A 88 22.64 23.19 -16.18
C ARG A 88 22.09 24.56 -15.74
N ILE A 89 21.24 24.56 -14.73
CA ILE A 89 20.69 25.79 -14.13
C ILE A 89 21.81 26.64 -13.52
N ALA A 90 22.68 26.03 -12.72
CA ALA A 90 23.84 26.66 -12.10
C ALA A 90 24.74 27.35 -13.14
N ARG A 91 25.06 26.65 -14.23
CA ARG A 91 25.84 27.21 -15.34
C ARG A 91 25.14 28.39 -16.00
N LEU A 92 23.83 28.30 -16.25
CA LEU A 92 23.06 29.37 -16.89
C LEU A 92 22.95 30.61 -16.00
N LYS A 93 22.74 30.43 -14.70
CA LYS A 93 22.61 31.52 -13.72
C LYS A 93 23.95 32.00 -13.15
N ARG A 94 25.07 31.38 -13.56
CA ARG A 94 26.42 31.60 -13.00
C ARG A 94 26.45 31.47 -11.46
N THR A 95 25.74 30.47 -10.95
CA THR A 95 25.66 30.13 -9.53
C THR A 95 26.19 28.72 -9.32
N ALA A 96 26.53 28.35 -8.09
CA ALA A 96 26.90 26.98 -7.73
C ALA A 96 25.73 26.27 -7.05
N VAL A 97 25.62 24.95 -7.26
CA VAL A 97 24.68 24.12 -6.48
C VAL A 97 25.28 23.89 -5.10
N PRO A 98 24.56 24.17 -4.01
CA PRO A 98 25.06 23.94 -2.66
C PRO A 98 25.35 22.45 -2.39
N PRO A 99 26.41 22.11 -1.63
CA PRO A 99 26.81 20.73 -1.36
C PRO A 99 25.75 19.92 -0.61
N GLU A 100 24.92 20.57 0.22
CA GLU A 100 23.80 19.92 0.93
C GLU A 100 22.74 19.36 -0.03
N CYS A 101 22.56 19.96 -1.21
CA CYS A 101 21.62 19.45 -2.20
C CYS A 101 22.03 18.07 -2.74
N PHE A 102 23.33 17.75 -2.74
CA PHE A 102 23.83 16.45 -3.19
C PHE A 102 23.59 15.34 -2.19
N ARG A 103 23.22 15.66 -0.94
CA ARG A 103 22.94 14.67 0.12
C ARG A 103 21.46 14.32 0.21
N ASP A 104 20.58 15.22 -0.21
CA ASP A 104 19.13 15.06 -0.11
C ASP A 104 18.44 15.45 -1.43
N ARG A 105 17.77 14.46 -2.02
CA ARG A 105 16.95 14.59 -3.23
C ARG A 105 15.90 15.68 -3.12
N THR A 106 15.30 15.87 -1.95
CA THR A 106 14.24 16.85 -1.72
C THR A 106 14.81 18.27 -1.71
N LEU A 107 15.97 18.48 -1.07
CA LEU A 107 16.71 19.75 -1.12
C LEU A 107 17.12 20.07 -2.57
N MET A 108 17.63 19.09 -3.31
CA MET A 108 17.94 19.26 -4.73
C MET A 108 16.71 19.69 -5.53
N SER A 109 15.55 19.05 -5.34
CA SER A 109 14.32 19.42 -6.04
C SER A 109 13.90 20.85 -5.72
N ARG A 110 13.89 21.24 -4.44
CA ARG A 110 13.53 22.60 -4.01
C ARG A 110 14.47 23.65 -4.60
N TRP A 111 15.77 23.35 -4.65
CA TRP A 111 16.76 24.25 -5.25
C TRP A 111 16.53 24.39 -6.77
N ILE A 112 16.28 23.27 -7.46
CA ILE A 112 15.95 23.26 -8.88
C ILE A 112 14.70 24.10 -9.17
N ASP A 113 13.63 23.87 -8.42
CA ASP A 113 12.35 24.55 -8.63
C ASP A 113 12.47 26.07 -8.40
N SER A 114 13.26 26.47 -7.39
CA SER A 114 13.54 27.88 -7.09
C SER A 114 14.40 28.57 -8.15
N ASN A 115 15.23 27.82 -8.87
CA ASN A 115 16.18 28.34 -9.85
C ASN A 115 15.80 28.04 -11.30
N LYS A 116 14.64 27.44 -11.53
CA LYS A 116 14.18 27.06 -12.86
C LYS A 116 14.10 28.30 -13.77
N PRO A 117 14.76 28.30 -14.94
CA PRO A 117 14.65 29.41 -15.87
C PRO A 117 13.19 29.55 -16.32
N ARG A 118 12.66 30.77 -16.19
CA ARG A 118 11.35 31.15 -16.73
C ARG A 118 11.46 31.42 -18.23
#